data_AF-A0A075B3M4-F1
#
_entry.id   AF-A0A075B3M4-F1
#
_cell.length_a   1.000
_cell.length_b   1.000
_cell.length_c   1.000
_cell.angle_alpha   90.00
_cell.angle_beta   90.00
_cell.angle_gamma   90.00
#
_symmetry.space_group_name_H-M   'P 1'
#
loop_
_entity.id
_entity.type
_entity.pdbx_description
1 polymer ?
#
loop_
_entity_poly.entity_id
_entity_poly.type
_entity_poly.pdbx_seq_one_letter_code
_entity_poly.pdbx_strand_id
1 'polypeptide(L)'
;MSAVLFLRRNHVLDGSLRGFYAAVQDQDPSRTLEFWYKATGLDTDHYGTVQVVMDVDFKPENYSVPLELQFIQPNGIPKVLLGRTEQLKSIDAFMKLSNDKTRVISMGSTRGMGKTTMCKYMATKHENNPLKAARDVGRLIVYEMKKYTRGDPLLLWRDLIVHHLCYIFRGCTVDGINFRELTMNKIANGEAHGAHYTLVTWIGNVMTDTDTSINELIRLTNIAFGVQSNAKPVFILDEVQTFLGIYNYRSRSENSTSRALTKLPANCYAIVAGIVDGNLKLIQDGTDFIVRNIYLSPLSMLERFDYGKAEKTDNDPWPDSFEEFCEDYTLMSLMSLTDECVLGTQQEAIDRSYWHLHDSD
;
A
#
# COMPACT_ATOMS: atom_id res chain seq x y z
N MET A 1 27.27 -5.94 33.69
CA MET A 1 27.25 -7.32 33.17
C MET A 1 25.81 -7.63 32.79
N SER A 2 25.53 -7.79 31.50
CA SER A 2 24.18 -8.11 31.00
C SER A 2 24.10 -9.62 30.75
N ALA A 3 23.17 -10.30 31.41
CA ALA A 3 22.94 -11.73 31.19
C ALA A 3 21.96 -11.91 30.02
N VAL A 4 22.41 -12.61 28.97
CA VAL A 4 21.57 -13.12 27.88
C VAL A 4 21.30 -14.60 28.20
N LEU A 5 20.04 -15.03 28.27
CA LEU A 5 19.72 -16.43 28.58
C LEU A 5 18.93 -17.12 27.45
N PHE A 6 19.55 -18.14 26.87
CA PHE A 6 18.91 -19.13 26.00
C PHE A 6 18.24 -20.21 26.86
N LEU A 7 16.93 -20.43 26.70
CA LEU A 7 16.25 -21.60 27.28
C LEU A 7 16.41 -22.82 26.36
N ARG A 8 17.36 -23.70 26.69
CA ARG A 8 17.32 -25.09 26.20
C ARG A 8 16.30 -25.87 27.03
N ARG A 9 15.29 -26.44 26.36
CA ARG A 9 14.45 -27.52 26.90
C ARG A 9 15.35 -28.61 27.45
N ASN A 10 15.45 -28.74 28.77
CA ASN A 10 15.52 -30.02 29.47
C ASN A 10 15.56 -29.78 30.99
N HIS A 11 14.65 -30.46 31.69
CA HIS A 11 14.54 -30.64 33.14
C HIS A 11 14.10 -29.45 34.01
N VAL A 12 12.78 -29.33 34.29
CA VAL A 12 12.26 -29.01 35.64
C VAL A 12 10.85 -29.61 35.85
N LEU A 13 10.82 -30.58 36.75
CA LEU A 13 9.78 -31.15 37.64
C LEU A 13 8.28 -30.80 37.48
N ASP A 14 7.51 -31.89 37.44
CA ASP A 14 6.08 -32.11 37.16
C ASP A 14 5.03 -31.45 38.10
N GLY A 15 5.42 -30.51 38.97
CA GLY A 15 4.55 -29.89 39.97
C GLY A 15 4.29 -28.40 39.82
N SER A 16 5.20 -27.65 39.19
CA SER A 16 5.14 -26.17 39.14
C SER A 16 4.42 -25.60 37.92
N LEU A 17 4.29 -26.36 36.84
CA LEU A 17 3.67 -25.92 35.59
C LEU A 17 2.17 -25.61 35.74
N ARG A 18 1.42 -26.38 36.52
CA ARG A 18 -0.01 -26.11 36.77
C ARG A 18 -0.25 -24.78 37.48
N GLY A 19 0.60 -24.44 38.46
CA GLY A 19 0.53 -23.15 39.17
C GLY A 19 0.89 -21.97 38.26
N PHE A 20 1.88 -22.15 37.39
CA PHE A 20 2.26 -21.16 36.39
C PHE A 20 1.15 -20.90 35.37
N TYR A 21 0.53 -21.97 34.81
CA TYR A 21 -0.57 -21.81 33.86
C TYR A 21 -1.83 -21.18 34.50
N ALA A 22 -2.12 -21.48 35.76
CA ALA A 22 -3.20 -20.82 36.49
C ALA A 22 -2.93 -19.32 36.72
N ALA A 23 -1.70 -18.94 37.09
CA ALA A 23 -1.32 -17.54 37.27
C ALA A 23 -1.35 -16.73 35.95
N VAL A 24 -0.97 -17.36 34.83
CA VAL A 24 -1.07 -16.77 33.49
C VAL A 24 -2.53 -16.64 33.04
N GLN A 25 -3.41 -17.58 33.40
CA GLN A 25 -4.84 -17.50 33.12
C GLN A 25 -5.56 -16.42 33.96
N ASP A 26 -5.12 -16.21 35.21
CA ASP A 26 -5.69 -15.20 36.10
C ASP A 26 -5.25 -13.75 35.76
N GLN A 27 -4.40 -13.57 34.74
CA GLN A 27 -3.82 -12.27 34.32
C GLN A 27 -3.19 -11.46 35.47
N ASP A 28 -2.73 -12.11 36.54
CA ASP A 28 -2.03 -11.43 37.64
C ASP A 28 -0.52 -11.39 37.34
N PRO A 29 0.03 -10.24 36.92
CA PRO A 29 1.44 -10.14 36.53
C PRO A 29 2.37 -10.38 37.72
N SER A 30 1.93 -10.01 38.92
CA SER A 30 2.68 -10.08 40.17
C SER A 30 2.97 -11.53 40.55
N ARG A 31 1.96 -12.39 40.46
CA ARG A 31 2.09 -13.84 40.75
C ARG A 31 2.89 -14.58 39.69
N THR A 32 2.76 -14.17 38.43
CA THR A 32 3.52 -14.76 37.32
C THR A 32 5.02 -14.48 37.47
N LEU A 33 5.39 -13.25 37.85
CA LEU A 33 6.76 -12.86 38.17
C LEU A 33 7.30 -13.61 39.40
N GLU A 34 6.51 -13.73 40.48
CA GLU A 34 6.93 -14.45 41.70
C GLU A 34 7.26 -15.93 41.44
N PHE A 35 6.45 -16.61 40.61
CA PHE A 35 6.72 -17.99 40.19
C PHE A 35 8.00 -18.11 39.37
N TRP A 36 8.29 -17.13 38.51
CA TRP A 36 9.48 -17.13 37.67
C TRP A 36 10.75 -16.96 38.49
N TYR A 37 10.74 -16.09 39.50
CA TYR A 37 11.86 -15.91 40.43
C TYR A 37 12.09 -17.14 41.31
N LYS A 38 11.01 -17.76 41.82
CA LYS A 38 11.11 -19.03 42.57
C LYS A 38 11.65 -20.18 41.73
N ALA A 39 11.29 -20.24 40.44
CA ALA A 39 11.76 -21.29 39.52
C ALA A 39 13.23 -21.10 39.08
N THR A 40 13.72 -19.85 39.07
CA THR A 40 15.08 -19.51 38.62
C THR A 40 16.08 -19.26 39.76
N GLY A 41 15.60 -19.17 41.00
CA GLY A 41 16.45 -18.95 42.18
C GLY A 41 17.06 -17.54 42.26
N LEU A 42 16.49 -16.58 41.52
CA LEU A 42 16.95 -15.20 41.45
C LEU A 42 16.26 -14.37 42.56
N ASP A 43 17.05 -13.67 43.36
CA ASP A 43 16.61 -12.84 44.49
C ASP A 43 15.91 -11.56 44.01
N THR A 44 14.86 -11.16 44.72
CA THR A 44 13.94 -10.06 44.35
C THR A 44 14.54 -8.66 44.48
N ASP A 45 15.74 -8.54 45.05
CA ASP A 45 16.36 -7.25 45.39
C ASP A 45 17.15 -6.59 44.25
N HIS A 46 17.22 -7.21 43.07
CA HIS A 46 17.89 -6.65 41.90
C HIS A 46 16.88 -6.17 40.85
N TYR A 47 16.21 -5.05 41.13
CA TYR A 47 15.44 -4.30 40.13
C TYR A 47 16.38 -3.64 39.10
N GLY A 48 16.92 -4.47 38.20
CA GLY A 48 17.38 -4.03 36.90
C GLY A 48 16.22 -4.07 35.92
N THR A 49 16.05 -3.02 35.13
CA THR A 49 15.04 -2.90 34.06
C THR A 49 15.00 -4.19 33.22
N VAL A 50 13.96 -5.00 33.37
CA VAL A 50 13.74 -6.18 32.51
C VAL A 50 13.37 -5.65 31.12
N GLN A 51 14.35 -5.61 30.22
CA GLN A 51 14.06 -5.49 28.79
C GLN A 51 13.39 -6.78 28.35
N VAL A 52 12.08 -6.73 28.12
CA VAL A 52 11.38 -7.75 27.35
C VAL A 52 11.98 -7.70 25.95
N VAL A 53 12.77 -8.71 25.61
CA VAL A 53 13.31 -8.87 24.26
C VAL A 53 12.11 -9.15 23.36
N MET A 54 11.76 -8.18 22.51
CA MET A 54 10.73 -8.37 21.49
C MET A 54 11.25 -9.43 20.51
N ASP A 55 10.51 -10.52 20.33
CA ASP A 55 10.83 -11.53 19.32
C ASP A 55 10.67 -10.90 17.93
N VAL A 56 11.78 -10.41 17.39
CA VAL A 56 11.90 -9.83 16.06
C VAL A 56 12.99 -10.59 15.32
N ASP A 57 12.61 -11.40 14.33
CA ASP A 57 13.55 -12.08 13.42
C ASP A 57 13.60 -11.40 12.03
N PHE A 58 12.88 -10.29 11.87
CA PHE A 58 12.85 -9.49 10.64
C PHE A 58 14.21 -8.82 10.39
N LYS A 59 14.62 -8.81 9.12
CA LYS A 59 15.88 -8.21 8.66
C LYS A 59 15.59 -7.08 7.68
N PRO A 60 15.68 -5.80 8.10
CA PRO A 60 15.36 -4.64 7.26
C PRO A 60 16.15 -4.58 5.95
N GLU A 61 17.37 -5.11 5.91
CA GLU A 61 18.20 -5.20 4.71
C GLU A 61 17.60 -6.07 3.60
N ASN A 62 16.69 -6.99 3.95
CA ASN A 62 15.98 -7.84 3.00
C ASN A 62 14.65 -7.23 2.54
N TYR A 63 14.28 -6.06 3.06
CA TYR A 63 13.05 -5.39 2.68
C TYR A 63 13.14 -4.82 1.27
N SER A 64 12.11 -5.11 0.48
CA SER A 64 11.81 -4.43 -0.78
C SER A 64 10.35 -4.04 -0.78
N VAL A 65 10.02 -2.89 -1.38
CA VAL A 65 8.63 -2.45 -1.53
C VAL A 65 7.84 -3.51 -2.27
N PRO A 66 6.78 -4.08 -1.66
CA PRO A 66 5.86 -4.94 -2.37
C PRO A 66 5.16 -4.15 -3.46
N LEU A 67 5.33 -4.56 -4.71
CA LEU A 67 4.64 -3.95 -5.84
C LEU A 67 3.60 -4.92 -6.37
N GLU A 68 2.38 -4.81 -5.86
CA GLU A 68 1.25 -5.62 -6.36
C GLU A 68 0.77 -5.16 -7.76
N LEU A 69 1.35 -4.09 -8.31
CA LEU A 69 1.12 -3.56 -9.66
C LEU A 69 1.82 -4.35 -10.79
N GLN A 70 2.55 -5.43 -10.48
CA GLN A 70 3.43 -6.09 -11.45
C GLN A 70 2.73 -6.88 -12.57
N PHE A 71 1.40 -6.94 -12.64
CA PHE A 71 0.72 -7.96 -13.47
C PHE A 71 0.19 -7.48 -14.83
N ILE A 72 0.19 -6.18 -15.14
CA ILE A 72 -0.38 -5.72 -16.42
C ILE A 72 0.64 -5.70 -17.57
N GLN A 73 1.94 -5.45 -17.35
CA GLN A 73 2.99 -5.60 -18.38
C GLN A 73 4.37 -5.89 -17.74
N PRO A 74 5.20 -6.78 -18.34
CA PRO A 74 6.55 -7.13 -17.87
C PRO A 74 7.55 -5.96 -17.96
N ASN A 75 7.11 -4.80 -18.45
CA ASN A 75 7.87 -3.57 -18.41
C ASN A 75 8.18 -3.28 -16.93
N GLY A 76 9.45 -3.47 -16.58
CA GLY A 76 9.96 -3.40 -15.22
C GLY A 76 9.74 -2.03 -14.56
N ILE A 77 10.47 -1.76 -13.50
CA ILE A 77 10.46 -0.42 -12.90
C ILE A 77 11.04 0.54 -13.95
N PRO A 78 10.29 1.57 -14.42
CA PRO A 78 10.75 2.46 -15.48
C PRO A 78 12.11 3.07 -15.11
N LYS A 79 13.06 3.09 -16.06
CA LYS A 79 14.38 3.71 -15.86
C LYS A 79 14.21 5.19 -15.57
N VAL A 80 13.37 5.87 -16.36
CA VAL A 80 13.13 7.31 -16.30
C VAL A 80 11.63 7.60 -16.43
N LEU A 81 11.15 8.66 -15.77
CA LEU A 81 9.80 9.19 -15.97
C LEU A 81 9.87 10.48 -16.80
N LEU A 82 9.83 10.35 -18.12
CA LEU A 82 9.85 11.49 -19.05
C LEU A 82 8.48 12.15 -19.20
N GLY A 83 8.47 13.47 -19.45
CA GLY A 83 7.24 14.23 -19.69
C GLY A 83 6.30 14.38 -18.49
N ARG A 84 6.81 14.14 -17.26
CA ARG A 84 6.02 14.15 -16.02
C ARG A 84 6.61 15.03 -14.90
N THR A 85 7.65 15.80 -15.21
CA THR A 85 8.39 16.62 -14.24
C THR A 85 7.48 17.62 -13.51
N GLU A 86 6.59 18.29 -14.22
CA GLU A 86 5.70 19.28 -13.61
C GLU A 86 4.64 18.64 -12.71
N GLN A 87 4.11 17.47 -13.10
CA GLN A 87 3.20 16.70 -12.25
C GLN A 87 3.90 16.23 -10.98
N LEU A 88 5.15 15.73 -11.08
CA LEU A 88 5.95 15.35 -9.91
C LEU A 88 6.20 16.55 -8.99
N LYS A 89 6.63 17.70 -9.52
CA LYS A 89 6.83 18.92 -8.72
C LYS A 89 5.54 19.34 -8.00
N SER A 90 4.39 19.25 -8.67
CA SER A 90 3.09 19.60 -8.08
C SER A 90 2.69 18.64 -6.95
N ILE A 91 2.96 17.34 -7.12
CA ILE A 91 2.79 16.32 -6.08
C ILE A 91 3.69 16.63 -4.88
N ASP A 92 4.96 16.90 -5.12
CA ASP A 92 5.94 17.17 -4.07
C ASP A 92 5.58 18.39 -3.25
N ALA A 93 5.21 19.49 -3.92
CA ALA A 93 4.76 20.71 -3.27
C ALA A 93 3.54 20.45 -2.39
N PHE A 94 2.57 19.67 -2.89
CA PHE A 94 1.36 19.34 -2.15
C PHE A 94 1.63 18.45 -0.94
N MET A 95 2.49 17.44 -1.07
CA MET A 95 2.86 16.54 0.03
C MET A 95 3.75 17.19 1.10
N LYS A 96 4.39 18.33 0.79
CA LYS A 96 5.24 19.10 1.73
C LYS A 96 4.51 20.19 2.52
N LEU A 97 3.26 20.53 2.19
CA LEU A 97 2.46 21.44 3.01
C LEU A 97 2.46 20.95 4.48
N SER A 98 2.24 21.83 5.46
CA SER A 98 2.14 21.42 6.87
C SER A 98 0.70 21.55 7.33
N ASN A 99 0.01 20.42 7.40
CA ASN A 99 -1.30 20.28 8.05
C ASN A 99 -1.49 18.83 8.49
N ASP A 100 -2.38 18.65 9.46
CA ASP A 100 -2.72 17.33 10.00
C ASP A 100 -3.74 16.59 9.12
N LYS A 101 -4.32 17.29 8.14
CA LYS A 101 -5.22 16.67 7.16
C LYS A 101 -4.50 15.65 6.30
N THR A 102 -5.23 14.58 5.98
CA THR A 102 -4.81 13.62 4.98
C THR A 102 -4.75 14.26 3.60
N ARG A 103 -3.78 13.85 2.80
CA ARG A 103 -3.60 14.40 1.45
C ARG A 103 -3.84 13.34 0.41
N VAL A 104 -4.79 13.63 -0.47
CA VAL A 104 -5.18 12.76 -1.55
C VAL A 104 -4.72 13.37 -2.86
N ILE A 105 -3.85 12.68 -3.59
CA ILE A 105 -3.49 13.01 -4.96
C ILE A 105 -4.34 12.14 -5.86
N SER A 106 -5.15 12.79 -6.67
CA SER A 106 -6.08 12.17 -7.60
C SER A 106 -5.49 12.29 -9.01
N MET A 107 -4.97 11.19 -9.54
CA MET A 107 -4.29 11.15 -10.83
C MET A 107 -5.22 10.63 -11.93
N GLY A 108 -5.68 11.53 -12.78
CA GLY A 108 -6.65 11.25 -13.83
C GLY A 108 -6.07 11.35 -15.22
N SER A 109 -6.28 10.32 -16.04
CA SER A 109 -6.08 10.39 -17.50
C SER A 109 -6.77 9.23 -18.23
N THR A 110 -6.81 9.28 -19.56
CA THR A 110 -7.23 8.15 -20.41
C THR A 110 -6.24 6.97 -20.32
N ARG A 111 -6.63 5.81 -20.89
CA ARG A 111 -5.76 4.63 -20.96
C ARG A 111 -4.49 4.95 -21.76
N GLY A 112 -3.35 4.34 -21.40
CA GLY A 112 -2.07 4.52 -22.12
C GLY A 112 -1.25 5.76 -21.70
N MET A 113 -1.76 6.63 -20.84
CA MET A 113 -1.09 7.90 -20.48
C MET A 113 0.00 7.79 -19.40
N GLY A 114 0.42 6.57 -19.03
CA GLY A 114 1.53 6.35 -18.10
C GLY A 114 1.20 6.46 -16.60
N LYS A 115 -0.08 6.29 -16.20
CA LYS A 115 -0.49 6.30 -14.77
C LYS A 115 0.22 5.22 -13.96
N THR A 116 0.09 3.96 -14.38
CA THR A 116 0.76 2.82 -13.75
C THR A 116 2.27 3.00 -13.69
N THR A 117 2.87 3.51 -14.78
CA THR A 117 4.30 3.85 -14.84
C THR A 117 4.68 4.90 -13.79
N MET A 118 3.87 5.95 -13.64
CA MET A 118 4.07 6.98 -12.63
C MET A 118 3.91 6.44 -11.20
N CYS A 119 2.89 5.60 -10.93
CA CYS A 119 2.71 4.92 -9.65
C CYS A 119 3.91 4.03 -9.29
N LYS A 120 4.39 3.21 -10.24
CA LYS A 120 5.60 2.39 -10.07
C LYS A 120 6.83 3.25 -9.79
N TYR A 121 7.01 4.35 -10.53
CA TYR A 121 8.13 5.28 -10.34
C TYR A 121 8.08 5.93 -8.95
N MET A 122 6.92 6.45 -8.53
CA MET A 122 6.73 7.06 -7.21
C MET A 122 7.00 6.07 -6.08
N ALA A 123 6.63 4.80 -6.27
CA ALA A 123 6.85 3.78 -5.26
C ALA A 123 8.33 3.37 -5.09
N THR A 124 9.15 3.51 -6.12
CA THR A 124 10.46 2.83 -6.19
C THR A 124 11.65 3.76 -6.33
N LYS A 125 11.52 4.88 -7.06
CA LYS A 125 12.64 5.74 -7.46
C LYS A 125 12.46 7.19 -7.06
N HIS A 126 11.25 7.61 -6.69
CA HIS A 126 10.99 9.00 -6.36
C HIS A 126 11.52 9.34 -4.97
N GLU A 127 12.61 10.10 -4.93
CA GLU A 127 13.36 10.42 -3.70
C GLU A 127 12.75 11.56 -2.87
N ASN A 128 11.51 11.98 -3.16
CA ASN A 128 10.90 13.07 -2.41
C ASN A 128 10.48 12.71 -0.99
N ASN A 129 10.54 13.73 -0.14
CA ASN A 129 10.71 13.61 1.31
C ASN A 129 9.62 12.77 2.04
N PRO A 130 8.32 12.80 1.72
CA PRO A 130 7.36 11.93 2.41
C PRO A 130 7.27 10.49 1.88
N LEU A 131 7.47 10.30 0.56
CA LEU A 131 7.36 8.98 -0.08
C LEU A 131 8.55 8.10 0.27
N LYS A 132 9.76 8.67 0.18
CA LYS A 132 10.99 7.99 0.60
C LYS A 132 10.94 7.60 2.08
N ALA A 133 10.59 8.53 2.96
CA ALA A 133 10.54 8.26 4.39
C ALA A 133 9.56 7.13 4.74
N ALA A 134 8.40 7.06 4.09
CA ALA A 134 7.44 5.97 4.28
C ALA A 134 7.98 4.64 3.72
N ARG A 135 8.60 4.68 2.54
CA ARG A 135 9.22 3.52 1.90
C ARG A 135 10.31 2.90 2.76
N ASP A 136 11.24 3.70 3.26
CA ASP A 136 12.43 3.25 3.98
C ASP A 136 12.09 2.57 5.33
N VAL A 137 10.84 2.72 5.80
CA VAL A 137 10.33 2.08 7.03
C VAL A 137 9.14 1.16 6.77
N GLY A 138 8.89 0.76 5.52
CA GLY A 138 7.85 -0.23 5.20
C GLY A 138 6.40 0.26 5.30
N ARG A 139 6.15 1.57 5.23
CA ARG A 139 4.81 2.21 5.33
C ARG A 139 4.23 2.67 4.00
N LEU A 140 4.86 2.29 2.90
CA LEU A 140 4.38 2.51 1.55
C LEU A 140 3.63 1.26 1.07
N ILE A 141 2.32 1.40 0.87
CA ILE A 141 1.43 0.34 0.38
C ILE A 141 1.06 0.65 -1.06
N VAL A 142 1.30 -0.30 -1.97
CA VAL A 142 1.05 -0.15 -3.40
C VAL A 142 0.15 -1.28 -3.88
N TYR A 143 -1.02 -0.95 -4.45
CA TYR A 143 -2.03 -1.95 -4.78
C TYR A 143 -2.78 -1.66 -6.08
N GLU A 144 -3.07 -2.72 -6.83
CA GLU A 144 -3.91 -2.68 -8.04
C GLU A 144 -5.37 -2.94 -7.66
N MET A 145 -6.22 -1.92 -7.71
CA MET A 145 -7.60 -2.01 -7.20
C MET A 145 -8.49 -2.97 -7.99
N LYS A 146 -8.12 -3.32 -9.23
CA LYS A 146 -8.76 -4.39 -10.00
C LYS A 146 -8.72 -5.74 -9.30
N LYS A 147 -7.72 -5.99 -8.45
CA LYS A 147 -7.56 -7.22 -7.66
C LYS A 147 -8.34 -7.21 -6.35
N TYR A 148 -8.91 -6.07 -5.95
CA TYR A 148 -9.72 -5.99 -4.75
C TYR A 148 -11.13 -6.52 -5.06
N THR A 149 -11.45 -7.67 -4.49
CA THR A 149 -12.69 -8.42 -4.77
C THR A 149 -13.74 -8.28 -3.67
N ARG A 150 -13.36 -7.73 -2.50
CA ARG A 150 -14.27 -7.63 -1.36
C ARG A 150 -15.36 -6.60 -1.65
N GLY A 151 -16.61 -7.00 -1.41
CA GLY A 151 -17.79 -6.17 -1.61
C GLY A 151 -18.15 -5.31 -0.40
N ASP A 152 -17.18 -4.81 0.36
CA ASP A 152 -17.36 -3.79 1.43
C ASP A 152 -16.24 -2.76 1.28
N PRO A 153 -16.52 -1.46 1.01
CA PRO A 153 -15.49 -0.48 0.74
C PRO A 153 -14.99 0.16 2.06
N LEU A 154 -15.68 -0.05 3.18
CA LEU A 154 -15.33 0.49 4.50
C LEU A 154 -14.17 -0.30 5.12
N LEU A 155 -13.93 -1.52 4.64
CA LEU A 155 -12.85 -2.39 5.07
C LEU A 155 -11.57 -2.23 4.24
N LEU A 156 -11.61 -1.45 3.15
CA LEU A 156 -10.51 -1.31 2.20
C LEU A 156 -9.16 -1.05 2.88
N TRP A 157 -9.08 -0.03 3.73
CA TRP A 157 -7.83 0.35 4.38
C TRP A 157 -7.28 -0.73 5.31
N ARG A 158 -8.18 -1.41 6.02
CA ARG A 158 -7.82 -2.45 6.99
C ARG A 158 -7.30 -3.68 6.25
N ASP A 159 -8.01 -4.09 5.20
CA ASP A 159 -7.61 -5.20 4.34
C ASP A 159 -6.24 -4.95 3.69
N LEU A 160 -6.02 -3.74 3.16
CA LEU A 160 -4.73 -3.33 2.57
C LEU A 160 -3.58 -3.36 3.59
N ILE A 161 -3.81 -2.86 4.81
CA ILE A 161 -2.80 -2.85 5.87
C ILE A 161 -2.44 -4.26 6.31
N VAL A 162 -3.45 -5.10 6.59
CA VAL A 162 -3.22 -6.49 7.00
C VAL A 162 -2.50 -7.26 5.90
N HIS A 163 -2.93 -7.09 4.64
CA HIS A 163 -2.28 -7.72 3.49
C HIS A 163 -0.81 -7.31 3.38
N HIS A 164 -0.54 -6.01 3.47
CA HIS A 164 0.81 -5.47 3.39
C HIS A 164 1.72 -6.01 4.49
N LEU A 165 1.27 -5.96 5.76
CA LEU A 165 2.06 -6.45 6.90
C LEU A 165 2.34 -7.96 6.81
N CYS A 166 1.33 -8.75 6.43
CA CYS A 166 1.50 -10.19 6.18
C CYS A 166 2.49 -10.48 5.05
N TYR A 167 2.57 -9.60 4.04
CA TYR A 167 3.51 -9.74 2.94
C TYR A 167 4.93 -9.36 3.35
N ILE A 168 5.13 -8.17 3.93
CA ILE A 168 6.48 -7.67 4.24
C ILE A 168 7.14 -8.46 5.37
N PHE A 169 6.37 -9.01 6.30
CA PHE A 169 6.86 -9.84 7.40
C PHE A 169 6.69 -11.34 7.14
N ARG A 170 6.46 -11.77 5.90
CA ARG A 170 6.23 -13.19 5.59
C ARG A 170 7.36 -14.08 6.11
N GLY A 171 7.01 -15.08 6.91
CA GLY A 171 7.98 -16.01 7.49
C GLY A 171 8.80 -15.44 8.65
N CYS A 172 8.45 -14.24 9.12
CA CYS A 172 9.06 -13.59 10.28
C CYS A 172 8.10 -13.57 11.48
N THR A 173 8.69 -13.50 12.66
CA THR A 173 8.05 -13.10 13.91
C THR A 173 8.38 -11.64 14.19
N VAL A 174 7.34 -10.83 14.40
CA VAL A 174 7.49 -9.43 14.84
C VAL A 174 6.57 -9.24 16.03
N ASP A 175 7.12 -8.82 17.16
CA ASP A 175 6.35 -8.60 18.40
C ASP A 175 5.56 -9.85 18.84
N GLY A 176 6.18 -11.03 18.70
CA GLY A 176 5.54 -12.32 19.02
C GLY A 176 4.45 -12.76 18.02
N ILE A 177 4.21 -12.01 16.95
CA ILE A 177 3.27 -12.37 15.89
C ILE A 177 4.03 -13.10 14.80
N ASN A 178 3.73 -14.38 14.60
CA ASN A 178 4.29 -15.16 13.49
C ASN A 178 3.51 -14.85 12.19
N PHE A 179 4.11 -14.04 11.33
CA PHE A 179 3.52 -13.58 10.09
C PHE A 179 3.68 -14.61 8.97
N ARG A 180 2.61 -14.78 8.21
CA ARG A 180 2.55 -15.60 7.00
C ARG A 180 1.92 -14.78 5.89
N GLU A 181 2.39 -14.99 4.67
CA GLU A 181 1.76 -14.37 3.51
C GLU A 181 0.30 -14.82 3.37
N LEU A 182 -0.61 -13.85 3.33
CA LEU A 182 -2.04 -14.03 3.13
C LEU A 182 -2.47 -13.26 1.89
N THR A 183 -3.12 -13.96 0.97
CA THR A 183 -3.73 -13.32 -0.20
C THR A 183 -4.87 -12.40 0.22
N MET A 184 -5.13 -11.33 -0.54
CA MET A 184 -6.25 -10.42 -0.27
C MET A 184 -7.59 -11.14 -0.10
N ASN A 185 -7.89 -12.17 -0.91
CA ASN A 185 -9.12 -12.96 -0.78
C ASN A 185 -9.28 -13.66 0.58
N LYS A 186 -8.17 -14.16 1.14
CA LYS A 186 -8.16 -14.83 2.45
C LYS A 186 -8.48 -13.84 3.57
N ILE A 187 -7.88 -12.66 3.52
CA ILE A 187 -8.18 -11.57 4.47
C ILE A 187 -9.63 -11.10 4.29
N ALA A 188 -10.07 -10.93 3.04
CA ALA A 188 -11.41 -10.51 2.67
C ALA A 188 -12.51 -11.47 3.21
N ASN A 189 -12.22 -12.77 3.25
CA ASN A 189 -13.15 -13.77 3.75
C ASN A 189 -12.99 -14.07 5.26
N GLY A 190 -12.04 -13.42 5.94
CA GLY A 190 -11.69 -13.75 7.33
C GLY A 190 -11.03 -15.12 7.48
N GLU A 191 -10.49 -15.67 6.40
CA GLU A 191 -9.93 -17.01 6.32
C GLU A 191 -8.40 -16.97 6.51
N ALA A 192 -7.93 -17.28 7.72
CA ALA A 192 -6.51 -17.45 8.01
C ALA A 192 -6.17 -18.94 8.25
N HIS A 193 -6.69 -19.85 7.42
CA HIS A 193 -6.48 -21.28 7.60
C HIS A 193 -5.00 -21.67 7.58
N GLY A 194 -4.57 -22.36 8.65
CA GLY A 194 -3.16 -22.76 8.83
C GLY A 194 -2.23 -21.62 9.24
N ALA A 195 -2.77 -20.45 9.61
CA ALA A 195 -2.00 -19.43 10.32
C ALA A 195 -1.83 -19.81 11.79
N HIS A 196 -0.74 -19.35 12.39
CA HIS A 196 -0.53 -19.48 13.82
C HIS A 196 -1.60 -18.69 14.60
N TYR A 197 -1.99 -19.16 15.78
CA TYR A 197 -3.09 -18.55 16.56
C TYR A 197 -2.84 -17.05 16.83
N THR A 198 -1.58 -16.65 17.05
CA THR A 198 -1.18 -15.26 17.28
C THR A 198 -1.55 -14.36 16.10
N LEU A 199 -1.39 -14.84 14.87
CA LEU A 199 -1.74 -14.07 13.66
C LEU A 199 -3.25 -13.93 13.55
N VAL A 200 -4.01 -14.99 13.82
CA VAL A 200 -5.49 -14.96 13.77
C VAL A 200 -6.05 -13.97 14.79
N THR A 201 -5.57 -14.03 16.04
CA THR A 201 -5.96 -13.11 17.10
C THR A 201 -5.58 -11.67 16.74
N TRP A 202 -4.37 -11.45 16.23
CA TRP A 202 -3.93 -10.13 15.79
C TRP A 202 -4.80 -9.57 14.66
N ILE A 203 -5.14 -10.37 13.64
CA ILE A 203 -6.05 -9.95 12.56
C ILE A 203 -7.41 -9.53 13.12
N GLY A 204 -7.96 -10.30 14.07
CA GLY A 204 -9.23 -9.95 14.71
C GLY A 204 -9.20 -8.60 15.40
N ASN A 205 -8.10 -8.29 16.08
CA ASN A 205 -7.91 -7.03 16.81
C ASN A 205 -7.64 -5.84 15.89
N VAL A 206 -6.81 -6.02 14.86
CA VAL A 206 -6.41 -4.91 13.96
C VAL A 206 -7.53 -4.50 13.01
N MET A 207 -8.46 -5.41 12.71
CA MET A 207 -9.57 -5.19 11.77
C MET A 207 -10.77 -4.46 12.38
N THR A 208 -10.74 -4.07 13.66
CA THR A 208 -11.86 -3.41 14.37
C THR A 208 -12.24 -2.07 13.75
N ASP A 209 -11.25 -1.24 13.47
CA ASP A 209 -11.38 0.11 12.94
C ASP A 209 -10.11 0.55 12.20
N THR A 210 -10.23 1.59 11.38
CA THR A 210 -9.12 2.04 10.53
C THR A 210 -7.99 2.69 11.34
N ASP A 211 -8.30 3.39 12.43
CA ASP A 211 -7.30 4.04 13.28
C ASP A 211 -6.41 3.00 13.95
N THR A 212 -7.02 1.94 14.49
CA THR A 212 -6.33 0.79 15.04
C THR A 212 -5.43 0.14 14.00
N SER A 213 -5.92 -0.09 12.77
CA SER A 213 -5.08 -0.62 11.68
C SER A 213 -3.88 0.27 11.37
N ILE A 214 -4.07 1.59 11.30
CA ILE A 214 -3.00 2.55 11.00
C ILE A 214 -1.96 2.60 12.13
N ASN A 215 -2.41 2.65 13.38
CA ASN A 215 -1.53 2.63 14.54
C ASN A 215 -0.70 1.34 14.57
N GLU A 216 -1.31 0.22 14.22
CA GLU A 216 -0.63 -1.07 14.18
C GLU A 216 0.41 -1.15 13.05
N LEU A 217 0.09 -0.61 11.86
CA LEU A 217 1.07 -0.43 10.79
C LEU A 217 2.29 0.37 11.29
N ILE A 218 2.08 1.50 11.96
CA ILE A 218 3.16 2.35 12.48
C ILE A 218 3.97 1.62 13.55
N ARG A 219 3.29 0.97 14.49
CA ARG A 219 3.89 0.27 15.63
C ARG A 219 4.76 -0.89 15.15
N LEU A 220 4.21 -1.81 14.37
CA LEU A 220 4.94 -2.99 13.90
C LEU A 220 6.08 -2.63 12.95
N THR A 221 5.92 -1.62 12.10
CA THR A 221 7.04 -1.15 11.25
C THR A 221 8.14 -0.49 12.07
N ASN A 222 7.83 0.30 13.11
CA ASN A 222 8.86 0.83 14.01
C ASN A 222 9.63 -0.29 14.71
N ILE A 223 8.92 -1.32 15.20
CA ILE A 223 9.51 -2.48 15.87
C ILE A 223 10.40 -3.26 14.90
N ALA A 224 9.86 -3.68 13.76
CA ALA A 224 10.56 -4.52 12.81
C ALA A 224 11.80 -3.82 12.22
N PHE A 225 11.70 -2.53 11.92
CA PHE A 225 12.82 -1.76 11.37
C PHE A 225 13.77 -1.21 12.44
N GLY A 226 13.45 -1.36 13.73
CA GLY A 226 14.27 -0.85 14.84
C GLY A 226 14.38 0.68 14.85
N VAL A 227 13.31 1.38 14.47
CA VAL A 227 13.28 2.85 14.32
C VAL A 227 12.19 3.51 15.15
N GLN A 228 12.33 4.81 15.40
CA GLN A 228 11.28 5.68 15.94
C GLN A 228 10.88 6.71 14.88
N SER A 229 10.33 6.22 13.77
CA SER A 229 9.97 7.06 12.63
C SER A 229 8.56 7.62 12.76
N ASN A 230 8.41 8.91 12.49
CA ASN A 230 7.12 9.60 12.34
C ASN A 230 6.66 9.68 10.87
N ALA A 231 7.26 8.89 9.97
CA ALA A 231 6.86 8.84 8.57
C ALA A 231 5.39 8.42 8.47
N LYS A 232 4.59 9.23 7.75
CA LYS A 232 3.16 9.00 7.55
C LYS A 232 2.94 7.78 6.64
N PRO A 233 1.89 6.98 6.86
CA PRO A 233 1.47 5.95 5.90
C PRO A 233 1.17 6.55 4.52
N VAL A 234 1.61 5.83 3.47
CA VAL A 234 1.35 6.20 2.08
C VAL A 234 0.66 5.05 1.37
N PHE A 235 -0.46 5.34 0.71
CA PHE A 235 -1.19 4.41 -0.14
C PHE A 235 -1.10 4.85 -1.60
N ILE A 236 -0.64 3.98 -2.50
CA ILE A 236 -0.66 4.18 -3.95
C ILE A 236 -1.61 3.14 -4.54
N LEU A 237 -2.76 3.60 -5.03
CA LEU A 237 -3.83 2.76 -5.58
C LEU A 237 -3.96 3.01 -7.08
N ASP A 238 -3.79 1.97 -7.89
CA ASP A 238 -3.96 2.05 -9.35
C ASP A 238 -5.28 1.39 -9.78
N GLU A 239 -5.77 1.73 -10.98
CA GLU A 239 -7.01 1.19 -11.55
C GLU A 239 -8.25 1.38 -10.65
N VAL A 240 -8.32 2.50 -9.91
CA VAL A 240 -9.39 2.76 -8.93
C VAL A 240 -10.79 2.78 -9.55
N GLN A 241 -10.90 3.04 -10.86
CA GLN A 241 -12.15 2.96 -11.60
C GLN A 241 -12.82 1.57 -11.56
N THR A 242 -12.02 0.50 -11.43
CA THR A 242 -12.57 -0.86 -11.40
C THR A 242 -13.28 -1.13 -10.07
N PHE A 243 -12.68 -0.66 -8.98
CA PHE A 243 -13.29 -0.69 -7.66
C PHE A 243 -14.60 0.12 -7.64
N LEU A 244 -14.60 1.30 -8.26
CA LEU A 244 -15.77 2.17 -8.39
C LEU A 244 -16.91 1.53 -9.23
N GLY A 245 -16.58 0.90 -10.35
CA GLY A 245 -17.55 0.26 -11.24
C GLY A 245 -18.29 -0.91 -10.60
N ILE A 246 -17.57 -1.76 -9.84
CA ILE A 246 -18.17 -2.87 -9.09
C ILE A 246 -19.15 -2.35 -8.03
N TYR A 247 -18.81 -1.22 -7.41
CA TYR A 247 -19.56 -0.68 -6.29
C TYR A 247 -20.82 0.09 -6.70
N ASN A 248 -20.74 0.91 -7.76
CA ASN A 248 -21.90 1.62 -8.29
C ASN A 248 -22.97 0.65 -8.86
N TYR A 249 -22.55 -0.54 -9.31
CA TYR A 249 -23.50 -1.57 -9.76
C TYR A 249 -24.21 -2.28 -8.59
N ARG A 250 -23.51 -2.52 -7.47
CA ARG A 250 -24.05 -3.26 -6.31
C ARG A 250 -24.78 -2.38 -5.30
N SER A 251 -24.36 -1.12 -5.19
CA SER A 251 -24.92 -0.13 -4.27
C SER A 251 -25.68 0.89 -5.11
N ARG A 252 -27.01 0.90 -5.01
CA ARG A 252 -27.91 1.97 -5.55
C ARG A 252 -27.67 3.35 -4.90
N SER A 253 -26.48 3.59 -4.34
CA SER A 253 -26.05 4.81 -3.67
C SER A 253 -24.79 5.32 -4.36
N GLU A 254 -24.89 6.52 -4.93
CA GLU A 254 -23.93 7.18 -5.82
C GLU A 254 -22.59 7.61 -5.16
N ASN A 255 -22.28 7.21 -3.92
CA ASN A 255 -21.20 7.84 -3.12
C ASN A 255 -20.26 6.86 -2.36
N SER A 256 -20.12 5.61 -2.82
CA SER A 256 -19.43 4.55 -2.05
C SER A 256 -17.90 4.69 -1.93
N THR A 257 -17.21 5.22 -2.94
CA THR A 257 -15.74 5.33 -2.94
C THR A 257 -15.24 6.66 -2.38
N SER A 258 -15.97 7.77 -2.58
CA SER A 258 -15.73 8.97 -1.79
C SER A 258 -15.86 8.63 -0.30
N ARG A 259 -16.87 7.83 0.08
CA ARG A 259 -16.99 7.26 1.43
C ARG A 259 -15.79 6.42 1.86
N ALA A 260 -15.29 5.49 1.04
CA ALA A 260 -14.10 4.71 1.37
C ALA A 260 -12.88 5.62 1.64
N LEU A 261 -12.63 6.59 0.76
CA LEU A 261 -11.51 7.52 0.89
C LEU A 261 -11.68 8.48 2.08
N THR A 262 -12.92 8.91 2.39
CA THR A 262 -13.23 9.73 3.58
C THR A 262 -13.00 9.01 4.91
N LYS A 263 -12.85 7.68 4.89
CA LYS A 263 -12.55 6.87 6.08
C LYS A 263 -11.05 6.67 6.31
N LEU A 264 -10.20 7.26 5.46
CA LEU A 264 -8.79 7.33 5.77
C LEU A 264 -8.60 8.34 6.91
N PRO A 265 -7.95 7.97 8.03
CA PRO A 265 -7.73 8.87 9.15
C PRO A 265 -6.93 10.09 8.72
N ALA A 266 -6.94 11.13 9.55
CA ALA A 266 -6.02 12.25 9.40
C ALA A 266 -4.55 11.76 9.37
N ASN A 267 -3.65 12.61 8.87
CA ASN A 267 -2.21 12.36 8.88
C ASN A 267 -1.71 11.20 7.98
N CYS A 268 -2.38 10.94 6.86
CA CYS A 268 -1.96 9.97 5.83
C CYS A 268 -1.76 10.61 4.45
N TYR A 269 -1.11 9.87 3.55
CA TYR A 269 -1.06 10.20 2.12
C TYR A 269 -1.75 9.12 1.30
N ALA A 270 -2.57 9.52 0.33
CA ALA A 270 -3.14 8.62 -0.67
C ALA A 270 -2.87 9.17 -2.08
N ILE A 271 -2.44 8.30 -2.98
CA ILE A 271 -2.29 8.57 -4.41
C ILE A 271 -3.20 7.60 -5.14
N VAL A 272 -4.26 8.11 -5.76
CA VAL A 272 -5.28 7.31 -6.44
C VAL A 272 -5.22 7.57 -7.93
N ALA A 273 -4.94 6.55 -8.73
CA ALA A 273 -4.81 6.64 -10.17
C ALA A 273 -5.98 5.96 -10.88
N GLY A 274 -6.60 6.67 -11.83
CA GLY A 274 -7.72 6.15 -12.60
C GLY A 274 -8.13 6.99 -13.81
N ILE A 275 -9.31 6.69 -14.37
CA ILE A 275 -9.86 7.39 -15.55
C ILE A 275 -10.61 8.66 -15.12
N VAL A 276 -10.47 9.73 -15.92
CA VAL A 276 -11.02 11.08 -15.65
C VAL A 276 -12.55 11.13 -15.63
N ASP A 277 -13.21 10.27 -16.41
CA ASP A 277 -14.58 10.52 -16.85
C ASP A 277 -15.69 10.29 -15.81
N GLY A 278 -15.44 9.66 -14.66
CA GLY A 278 -16.50 9.45 -13.67
C GLY A 278 -16.10 9.41 -12.19
N ASN A 279 -14.82 9.20 -11.89
CA ASN A 279 -14.43 8.59 -10.62
C ASN A 279 -13.53 9.46 -9.74
N LEU A 280 -12.72 10.32 -10.35
CA LEU A 280 -11.83 11.25 -9.65
C LEU A 280 -12.49 12.62 -9.40
N LYS A 281 -13.49 12.99 -10.22
CA LYS A 281 -14.34 14.17 -9.99
C LYS A 281 -15.20 14.07 -8.72
N LEU A 282 -15.35 12.87 -8.16
CA LEU A 282 -16.13 12.59 -6.95
C LEU A 282 -15.35 12.79 -5.63
N ILE A 283 -14.02 12.93 -5.71
CA ILE A 283 -13.19 13.14 -4.52
C ILE A 283 -13.05 14.65 -4.31
N GLN A 284 -13.87 15.19 -3.42
CA GLN A 284 -13.83 16.60 -3.03
C GLN A 284 -13.16 16.75 -1.66
N ASP A 285 -12.69 17.95 -1.34
CA ASP A 285 -12.16 18.26 -0.03
C ASP A 285 -13.15 17.91 1.08
N GLY A 286 -12.62 17.39 2.18
CA GLY A 286 -13.38 17.02 3.35
C GLY A 286 -12.90 17.70 4.61
N THR A 287 -13.55 17.35 5.72
CA THR A 287 -13.13 17.79 7.06
C THR A 287 -11.70 17.34 7.35
N ASP A 288 -11.40 16.06 7.09
CA ASP A 288 -10.14 15.43 7.51
C ASP A 288 -9.12 15.24 6.38
N PHE A 289 -9.47 15.59 5.14
CA PHE A 289 -8.58 15.44 4.00
C PHE A 289 -8.72 16.57 2.97
N ILE A 290 -7.66 16.76 2.18
CA ILE A 290 -7.59 17.68 1.06
C ILE A 290 -7.15 16.94 -0.20
N VAL A 291 -7.67 17.36 -1.35
CA VAL A 291 -7.49 16.68 -2.63
C VAL A 291 -6.75 17.57 -3.61
N ARG A 292 -5.79 17.00 -4.34
CA ARG A 292 -5.17 17.62 -5.50
C ARG A 292 -5.36 16.73 -6.72
N ASN A 293 -6.05 17.27 -7.72
CA ASN A 293 -6.18 16.61 -9.02
C ASN A 293 -4.92 16.86 -9.86
N ILE A 294 -4.33 15.79 -10.38
CA ILE A 294 -3.19 15.79 -11.29
C ILE A 294 -3.63 15.09 -12.58
N TYR A 295 -3.62 15.84 -13.68
CA TYR A 295 -3.96 15.30 -14.99
C TYR A 295 -2.70 14.88 -15.74
N LEU A 296 -2.70 13.67 -16.30
CA LEU A 296 -1.64 13.26 -17.22
C LEU A 296 -2.09 13.52 -18.65
N SER A 297 -1.43 14.47 -19.30
CA SER A 297 -1.58 14.71 -20.74
C SER A 297 -0.91 13.60 -21.55
N PRO A 298 -1.37 13.36 -22.79
CA PRO A 298 -0.61 12.55 -23.75
C PRO A 298 0.83 13.01 -23.86
N LEU A 299 1.75 12.05 -23.96
CA LEU A 299 3.14 12.35 -24.29
C LEU A 299 3.17 12.83 -25.75
N SER A 300 3.88 13.93 -25.98
CA SER A 300 4.23 14.40 -27.31
C SER A 300 5.06 13.35 -28.05
N MET A 301 5.10 13.41 -29.37
CA MET A 301 5.90 12.48 -30.18
C MET A 301 7.38 12.50 -29.80
N LEU A 302 7.92 13.68 -29.48
CA LEU A 302 9.29 13.83 -29.00
C LEU A 302 9.50 13.12 -27.65
N GLU A 303 8.59 13.29 -26.70
CA GLU A 303 8.68 12.59 -25.41
C GLU A 303 8.55 11.07 -25.55
N ARG A 304 7.72 10.59 -26.50
CA ARG A 304 7.63 9.16 -26.83
C ARG A 304 8.93 8.65 -27.45
N PHE A 305 9.54 9.42 -28.33
CA PHE A 305 10.85 9.12 -28.92
C PHE A 305 11.93 9.00 -27.83
N ASP A 306 12.03 10.01 -26.96
CA ASP A 306 13.00 10.03 -25.88
C ASP A 306 12.76 8.89 -24.88
N TYR A 307 11.50 8.52 -24.64
CA TYR A 307 11.14 7.42 -23.75
C TYR A 307 11.64 6.07 -24.28
N GLY A 308 11.38 5.77 -25.56
CA GLY A 308 11.89 4.53 -26.14
C GLY A 308 13.42 4.52 -26.21
N LYS A 309 14.05 5.66 -26.49
CA LYS A 309 15.52 5.79 -26.45
C LYS A 309 16.09 5.54 -25.05
N ALA A 310 15.40 5.95 -23.99
CA ALA A 310 15.83 5.74 -22.61
C ALA A 310 15.59 4.30 -22.10
N GLU A 311 14.54 3.64 -22.60
CA GLU A 311 14.17 2.29 -22.19
C GLU A 311 14.82 1.19 -23.06
N LYS A 312 15.33 1.51 -24.26
CA LYS A 312 15.92 0.54 -25.18
C LYS A 312 17.02 -0.31 -24.52
N THR A 313 17.04 -1.59 -24.87
CA THR A 313 18.18 -2.47 -24.62
C THR A 313 19.11 -2.46 -25.83
N ASP A 314 20.35 -2.95 -25.69
CA ASP A 314 21.34 -2.95 -26.77
C ASP A 314 20.88 -3.67 -28.05
N ASN A 315 19.82 -4.49 -27.95
CA ASN A 315 19.26 -5.28 -29.04
C ASN A 315 17.94 -4.72 -29.60
N ASP A 316 17.40 -3.62 -29.05
CA ASP A 316 16.16 -3.03 -29.53
C ASP A 316 16.46 -2.03 -30.67
N PRO A 317 15.96 -2.27 -31.90
CA PRO A 317 16.09 -1.30 -32.97
C PRO A 317 15.29 -0.05 -32.59
N TRP A 318 16.00 1.04 -32.33
CA TRP A 318 15.40 2.36 -32.06
C TRP A 318 16.08 3.38 -32.98
N PRO A 319 15.32 4.26 -33.66
CA PRO A 319 15.88 5.28 -34.53
C PRO A 319 16.93 6.14 -33.82
N ASP A 320 17.98 6.53 -34.54
CA ASP A 320 19.08 7.28 -33.94
C ASP A 320 18.71 8.76 -33.74
N SER A 321 17.79 9.26 -34.57
CA SER A 321 17.25 10.62 -34.54
C SER A 321 15.72 10.67 -34.44
N PHE A 322 15.20 11.84 -34.03
CA PHE A 322 13.75 12.06 -33.96
C PHE A 322 13.13 12.14 -35.36
N GLU A 323 13.89 12.62 -36.33
CA GLU A 323 13.53 12.70 -37.74
C GLU A 323 13.31 11.30 -38.33
N GLU A 324 14.26 10.39 -38.13
CA GLU A 324 14.11 8.98 -38.54
C GLU A 324 12.93 8.30 -37.84
N PHE A 325 12.69 8.63 -36.57
CA PHE A 325 11.53 8.12 -35.83
C PHE A 325 10.20 8.60 -36.42
N CYS A 326 10.12 9.85 -36.88
CA CYS A 326 8.94 10.37 -37.56
C CYS A 326 8.73 9.73 -38.94
N GLU A 327 9.79 9.31 -39.60
CA GLU A 327 9.76 8.66 -40.92
C GLU A 327 9.46 7.15 -40.85
N ASP A 328 9.63 6.52 -39.67
CA ASP A 328 9.26 5.13 -39.46
C ASP A 328 7.74 4.97 -39.28
N TYR A 329 7.05 4.76 -40.40
CA TYR A 329 5.61 4.55 -40.46
C TYR A 329 5.11 3.38 -39.58
N THR A 330 5.94 2.37 -39.30
CA THR A 330 5.56 1.22 -38.48
C THR A 330 5.55 1.60 -37.00
N LEU A 331 6.60 2.28 -36.55
CA LEU A 331 6.71 2.84 -35.19
C LEU A 331 5.65 3.93 -34.95
N MET A 332 5.46 4.81 -35.93
CA MET A 332 4.41 5.83 -35.90
C MET A 332 3.02 5.20 -35.79
N SER A 333 2.70 4.18 -36.60
CA SER A 333 1.41 3.48 -36.54
C SER A 333 1.18 2.77 -35.19
N LEU A 334 2.19 2.08 -34.65
CA LEU A 334 2.11 1.45 -33.32
C LEU A 334 1.86 2.46 -32.20
N MET A 335 2.45 3.65 -32.30
CA MET A 335 2.26 4.73 -31.34
C MET A 335 0.91 5.44 -31.54
N SER A 336 0.43 5.60 -32.78
CA SER A 336 -0.89 6.19 -33.09
C SER A 336 -2.06 5.25 -32.78
N LEU A 337 -1.87 3.93 -32.77
CA LEU A 337 -2.89 2.96 -32.32
C LEU A 337 -3.24 3.11 -30.83
N THR A 338 -2.38 3.76 -30.03
CA THR A 338 -2.73 4.18 -28.67
C THR A 338 -3.63 5.41 -28.63
N ASP A 339 -3.70 6.20 -29.70
CA ASP A 339 -4.57 7.38 -29.84
C ASP A 339 -5.89 7.05 -30.56
N GLU A 340 -5.94 6.08 -31.48
CA GLU A 340 -7.21 5.66 -32.13
C GLU A 340 -8.14 4.89 -31.17
N CYS A 341 -7.58 4.14 -30.22
CA CYS A 341 -8.36 3.54 -29.13
C CYS A 341 -8.95 4.61 -28.18
N VAL A 342 -8.44 5.85 -28.20
CA VAL A 342 -8.91 6.99 -27.41
C VAL A 342 -10.07 7.71 -28.10
N LEU A 343 -10.01 7.87 -29.43
CA LEU A 343 -11.09 8.48 -30.22
C LEU A 343 -12.34 7.60 -30.28
N GLY A 344 -12.19 6.27 -30.41
CA GLY A 344 -13.33 5.34 -30.39
C GLY A 344 -14.11 5.39 -29.07
N THR A 345 -13.41 5.47 -27.93
CA THR A 345 -14.05 5.54 -26.61
C THR A 345 -14.65 6.91 -26.28
N GLN A 346 -14.09 8.01 -26.81
CA GLN A 346 -14.68 9.34 -26.64
C GLN A 346 -15.93 9.51 -27.51
N GLN A 347 -15.93 9.00 -28.75
CA GLN A 347 -17.11 9.02 -29.60
C GLN A 347 -18.23 8.13 -29.03
N GLU A 348 -17.91 6.93 -28.54
CA GLU A 348 -18.92 6.08 -27.86
C GLU A 348 -19.46 6.70 -26.56
N ALA A 349 -18.65 7.47 -25.82
CA ALA A 349 -19.09 8.18 -24.62
C ALA A 349 -19.97 9.39 -24.95
N ILE A 350 -19.68 10.10 -26.04
CA ILE A 350 -20.50 11.19 -26.59
C ILE A 350 -21.82 10.64 -27.13
N ASP A 351 -21.78 9.53 -27.85
CA ASP A 351 -22.97 8.89 -28.41
C ASP A 351 -23.87 8.33 -27.28
N ARG A 352 -23.31 7.70 -26.23
CA ARG A 352 -24.11 7.23 -25.07
C ARG A 352 -24.70 8.35 -24.22
N SER A 353 -24.07 9.51 -24.17
CA SER A 353 -24.63 10.70 -23.48
C SER A 353 -25.72 11.38 -24.31
N TYR A 354 -25.67 11.27 -25.64
CA TYR A 354 -26.74 11.71 -26.53
C TYR A 354 -28.01 10.83 -26.42
N TRP A 355 -27.87 9.51 -26.20
CA TRP A 355 -29.02 8.62 -26.02
C TRP A 355 -29.77 8.86 -24.69
N HIS A 356 -29.09 9.28 -23.62
CA HIS A 356 -29.74 9.57 -22.34
C HIS A 356 -30.44 10.93 -22.25
N LEU A 357 -30.20 11.83 -23.21
CA LEU A 357 -30.87 13.15 -23.29
C LEU A 357 -32.12 13.13 -24.18
N HIS A 358 -32.38 12.04 -24.91
CA HIS A 358 -33.53 11.92 -25.82
C HIS A 358 -34.61 10.92 -25.36
N ASP A 359 -34.42 10.23 -24.23
CA ASP A 359 -35.42 9.34 -23.61
C ASP A 359 -36.22 10.02 -22.48
N SER A 360 -36.14 11.36 -22.39
CA SER A 360 -36.98 12.17 -21.51
C SER A 360 -37.79 13.17 -22.32
N ASP A 361 -38.76 12.64 -23.07
CA ASP A 361 -40.01 13.30 -23.45
C ASP A 361 -41.18 12.31 -23.34
#